data_AF-A0A520I6T4-F1
#
_entry.id   AF-A0A520I6T4-F1
#
_cell.length_a   1.000
_cell.length_b   1.000
_cell.length_c   1.000
_cell.angle_alpha   90.00
_cell.angle_beta   90.00
_cell.angle_gamma   90.00
#
_symmetry.space_group_name_H-M   'P 1'
#
loop_
_entity.id
_entity.type
_entity.pdbx_description
1 polymer ?
#
loop_
_entity_poly.entity_id
_entity_poly.type
_entity_poly.pdbx_seq_one_letter_code
_entity_poly.pdbx_strand_id
1 'polypeptide(L)' 'MARRKLVAGNWKMNGSHAALAELVTIAAAAKAAGGIDVSVAMPATLIAPAVALVPGFAIGGQDVHEAESGAHTGCL' A
#
# COMPACT_ATOMS: atom_id res chain seq x y z
N MET A 1 -3.82 -23.11 -14.29
CA MET A 1 -2.67 -22.37 -13.73
C MET A 1 -2.68 -22.46 -12.22
N ALA A 2 -1.52 -22.59 -11.58
CA ALA A 2 -1.43 -22.44 -10.13
C ALA A 2 -1.65 -20.97 -9.74
N ARG A 3 -2.34 -20.71 -8.62
CA ARG A 3 -2.54 -19.35 -8.10
C ARG A 3 -1.19 -18.76 -7.70
N ARG A 4 -0.93 -17.53 -8.15
CA ARG A 4 0.23 -16.76 -7.72
C ARG A 4 0.12 -16.44 -6.23
N LYS A 5 1.23 -16.51 -5.49
CA LYS A 5 1.27 -16.17 -4.06
C LYS A 5 1.18 -14.67 -3.89
N LEU A 6 0.55 -14.22 -2.82
CA LEU A 6 0.42 -12.82 -2.43
C LEU A 6 0.94 -12.64 -1.01
N VAL A 7 1.77 -11.62 -0.80
CA VAL A 7 2.18 -11.11 0.51
C VAL A 7 1.64 -9.70 0.66
N ALA A 8 0.73 -9.50 1.61
CA ALA A 8 0.12 -8.20 1.87
C ALA A 8 0.53 -7.69 3.26
N GLY A 9 1.22 -6.54 3.30
CA GLY A 9 1.55 -5.85 4.54
C GLY A 9 0.50 -4.81 4.90
N ASN A 10 -0.10 -4.87 6.08
CA ASN A 10 -0.98 -3.80 6.57
C ASN A 10 -0.25 -2.99 7.65
N TRP A 11 0.05 -1.72 7.37
CA TRP A 11 0.76 -0.85 8.30
C TRP A 11 -0.11 -0.42 9.50
N LYS A 12 -1.43 -0.63 9.42
CA LYS A 12 -2.40 -0.14 10.41
C LYS A 12 -2.17 1.36 10.66
N MET A 13 -2.33 1.83 11.89
CA MET A 13 -2.04 3.22 12.27
C MET A 13 -0.54 3.45 12.56
N ASN A 14 0.36 2.96 11.69
CA ASN A 14 1.81 3.18 11.80
C ASN A 14 2.39 3.76 10.52
N GLY A 15 3.43 4.56 10.69
CA GLY A 15 4.18 5.18 9.61
C GLY A 15 4.37 6.68 9.80
N SER A 16 5.33 7.21 9.06
CA SER A 16 5.63 8.63 8.94
C SER A 16 6.25 8.86 7.56
N HIS A 17 6.41 10.11 7.13
CA HIS A 17 7.15 10.40 5.90
C HIS A 17 8.57 9.81 5.90
N ALA A 18 9.24 9.80 7.06
CA ALA A 18 10.57 9.19 7.19
C ALA A 18 10.53 7.65 7.05
N ALA A 19 9.49 7.01 7.60
CA ALA A 19 9.31 5.56 7.51
C ALA A 19 9.04 5.07 6.08
N LEU A 20 8.59 5.95 5.17
CA LEU A 20 8.38 5.57 3.76
C LEU A 20 9.65 5.08 3.06
N ALA A 21 10.85 5.43 3.56
CA ALA A 21 12.10 4.89 3.04
C ALA A 21 12.15 3.35 3.10
N GLU A 22 11.48 2.72 4.08
CA GLU A 22 11.37 1.26 4.17
C GLU A 22 10.65 0.64 2.96
N LEU A 23 9.70 1.38 2.37
CA LEU A 23 8.91 0.92 1.23
C LEU A 23 9.77 0.75 -0.03
N VAL A 24 10.83 1.55 -0.19
CA VAL A 24 11.79 1.41 -1.30
C VAL A 24 12.47 0.04 -1.23
N THR A 25 12.91 -0.36 -0.03
CA THR A 25 13.54 -1.66 0.22
C THR A 25 12.57 -2.81 -0.02
N ILE A 26 11.32 -2.67 0.45
CA ILE A 26 10.25 -3.67 0.24
C ILE A 26 9.97 -3.85 -1.26
N ALA A 27 9.81 -2.76 -2.02
CA ALA A 27 9.54 -2.80 -3.45
C ALA A 27 10.70 -3.43 -4.24
N ALA A 28 11.95 -3.12 -3.89
CA ALA A 28 13.12 -3.73 -4.49
C ALA A 28 13.18 -5.25 -4.23
N ALA A 29 12.92 -5.67 -2.99
CA ALA A 29 12.89 -7.10 -2.62
C ALA A 29 11.77 -7.86 -3.35
N ALA A 30 10.58 -7.26 -3.46
CA ALA A 30 9.45 -7.83 -4.20
C ALA A 30 9.80 -8.06 -5.67
N LYS A 31 10.42 -7.07 -6.32
CA LYS A 31 10.87 -7.17 -7.71
C LYS A 31 11.92 -8.26 -7.89
N ALA A 32 12.87 -8.37 -6.97
CA ALA A 32 13.94 -9.37 -7.02
C ALA A 32 13.43 -10.81 -6.80
N ALA A 33 12.44 -11.00 -5.93
CA ALA A 33 11.89 -12.33 -5.65
C ALA A 33 11.24 -12.95 -6.89
N GLY A 34 10.48 -12.16 -7.66
CA GLY A 34 9.77 -12.63 -8.85
C GLY A 34 8.67 -13.67 -8.52
N GLY A 35 7.69 -13.81 -9.41
CA GLY A 35 6.67 -14.87 -9.28
C GLY A 35 5.74 -14.79 -8.05
N ILE A 36 5.81 -13.71 -7.26
CA ILE A 36 4.99 -13.43 -6.08
C ILE A 36 4.43 -12.01 -6.20
N ASP A 37 3.18 -11.79 -5.81
CA ASP A 37 2.62 -10.46 -5.61
C ASP A 37 2.97 -9.92 -4.23
N VAL A 38 3.30 -8.64 -4.16
CA VAL A 38 3.50 -7.93 -2.90
C VAL A 38 2.71 -6.63 -2.93
N SER A 39 1.95 -6.38 -1.86
CA SER A 39 1.18 -5.15 -1.69
C SER A 39 1.30 -4.60 -0.28
N VAL A 40 1.13 -3.30 -0.11
CA VAL A 40 1.12 -2.64 1.21
C VAL A 40 -0.10 -1.74 1.36
N ALA A 41 -0.84 -1.91 2.46
CA ALA A 41 -1.96 -1.06 2.85
C ALA A 41 -1.49 0.04 3.82
N MET A 42 -1.58 1.29 3.39
CA MET A 42 -1.03 2.46 4.09
C MET A 42 -2.11 3.22 4.87
N PRO A 43 -1.74 3.94 5.97
CA PRO A 43 -2.61 4.98 6.51
C PRO A 43 -3.01 5.96 5.40
N ALA A 44 -4.27 6.42 5.41
CA ALA A 44 -4.84 7.31 4.39
C ALA A 44 -3.92 8.46 3.97
N THR A 45 -3.34 9.15 4.96
CA THR A 45 -2.47 10.31 4.79
C THR A 45 -1.13 10.00 4.13
N LEU A 46 -0.71 8.73 4.10
CA LEU A 46 0.56 8.28 3.54
C LEU A 46 0.42 7.62 2.16
N ILE A 47 -0.79 7.39 1.66
CA ILE A 47 -1.02 6.73 0.36
C ILE A 47 -0.35 7.52 -0.78
N ALA A 48 -0.69 8.81 -0.91
CA ALA A 48 -0.16 9.65 -1.99
C ALA A 48 1.38 9.75 -2.00
N PRO A 49 2.07 10.09 -0.89
CA PRO A 49 3.54 10.12 -0.89
C PRO A 49 4.17 8.74 -1.11
N ALA A 50 3.54 7.67 -0.66
CA ALA A 50 4.04 6.32 -0.89
C ALA A 50 3.97 5.92 -2.38
N VAL A 51 2.88 6.24 -3.07
CA VAL A 51 2.72 6.00 -4.52
C VAL A 51 3.75 6.80 -5.32
N ALA A 52 3.99 8.05 -4.93
CA ALA A 52 5.00 8.89 -5.58
C ALA A 52 6.43 8.35 -5.37
N LEU A 53 6.71 7.75 -4.22
CA LEU A 53 8.03 7.22 -3.86
C LEU A 53 8.38 5.93 -4.60
N VAL A 54 7.42 5.01 -4.77
CA VAL A 54 7.61 3.71 -5.44
C VAL A 54 6.59 3.49 -6.56
N PRO A 55 6.70 4.23 -7.68
CA PRO A 55 5.73 4.15 -8.76
C PRO A 55 5.62 2.73 -9.32
N GLY A 56 4.38 2.24 -9.46
CA GLY A 56 4.07 0.90 -9.96
C GLY A 56 4.09 -0.21 -8.91
N PHE A 57 4.45 0.08 -7.65
CA PHE A 57 4.27 -0.87 -6.54
C PHE A 57 2.81 -0.86 -6.07
N ALA A 58 2.27 -2.03 -5.70
CA ALA A 58 0.86 -2.13 -5.28
C ALA A 58 0.65 -1.54 -3.88
N ILE A 59 0.04 -0.35 -3.85
CA ILE A 59 -0.31 0.36 -2.61
C ILE A 59 -1.84 0.45 -2.51
N GLY A 60 -2.37 0.14 -1.33
CA GLY A 60 -3.80 0.19 -1.05
C GLY A 60 -4.14 1.06 0.16
N GLY A 61 -5.41 1.44 0.25
CA GLY A 61 -6.01 1.94 1.49
C GLY A 61 -6.24 0.80 2.48
N GLN A 62 -6.41 1.17 3.75
CA GLN A 62 -6.75 0.22 4.82
C GLN A 62 -8.26 0.05 5.00
N ASP A 63 -9.02 1.03 4.55
CA ASP A 63 -10.48 1.08 4.59
C ASP A 63 -10.99 2.07 3.52
N VAL A 64 -12.23 1.90 3.07
CA VAL A 64 -12.92 2.77 2.10
C VAL A 64 -14.42 2.79 2.39
N HIS A 65 -15.07 3.88 2.01
CA HIS A 65 -16.52 3.96 1.96
C HIS A 65 -17.07 3.16 0.77
N GLU A 66 -18.24 2.54 0.91
CA GLU A 66 -18.87 1.79 -0.18
C GLU A 66 -19.44 2.70 -1.28
N ALA A 67 -19.92 3.89 -0.90
CA ALA A 67 -20.42 4.90 -1.81
C ALA A 67 -19.29 5.81 -2.27
N GLU A 68 -19.30 6.17 -3.55
CA GLU A 68 -18.29 7.02 -4.20
C GLU A 68 -18.20 8.44 -3.60
N SER A 69 -19.31 9.01 -3.13
CA SER A 69 -19.32 10.32 -2.46
C SER A 69 -20.57 10.53 -1.59
N GLY A 70 -20.46 11.41 -0.60
CA GLY A 70 -21.57 11.79 0.28
C GLY A 70 -21.08 12.50 1.55
N ALA A 71 -22.00 12.79 2.47
CA ALA A 71 -21.69 13.42 3.75
C ALA A 71 -21.11 12.42 4.77
N HIS A 72 -19.93 11.87 4.48
CA HIS A 72 -19.27 10.80 5.24
C HIS A 72 -18.00 11.31 5.93
N THR A 73 -18.15 12.19 6.93
CA THR A 73 -17.02 12.80 7.64
C THR A 73 -16.00 11.77 8.10
N GLY A 74 -14.79 11.84 7.53
CA GLY A 74 -13.64 11.00 7.90
C GLY A 74 -13.46 9.72 7.08
N CYS A 75 -14.42 9.34 6.23
CA CYS A 75 -14.25 8.21 5.32
C CYS A 75 -13.43 8.60 4.08
N LEU A 76 -12.84 7.59 3.43
CA LEU A 76 -12.21 7.68 2.12
C LEU A 76 -13.14 7.18 1.02
#